data_AF-A0A4U8TCW8-F1
#
_entry.id   AF-A0A4U8TCW8-F1
#
_cell.length_a   1.000
_cell.length_b   1.000
_cell.length_c   1.000
_cell.angle_alpha   90.00
_cell.angle_beta   90.00
_cell.angle_gamma   90.00
#
_symmetry.space_group_name_H-M   'P 1'
#
loop_
_entity.id
_entity.type
_entity.pdbx_description
1 polymer ?
#
loop_
_entity_poly.entity_id
_entity_poly.type
_entity_poly.pdbx_seq_one_letter_code
_entity_poly.pdbx_strand_id
1 'polypeptide(L)'
;MNDIAKAQKDIQRCVRNALNRSITKVAKEQRRLVQEDLNLSHKKIRALTKITRAKDKLESSIKSSTTKLSINNFKRKATRAGVQVRVAKDKNLFFKGAFIAVRRGQKKSDVKNGFVMTRSISGNHGFETSAANVASYKGRKEARRESGLFYLKTKPFSQIVLSKTPRLAQIASEIFSKELSKE
;
A
#
# COMPACT_ATOMS: atom_id res chain seq x y z
N MET A 1 -36.00 37.78 -0.06
CA MET A 1 -34.85 37.21 -0.81
C MET A 1 -33.71 36.69 0.08
N ASN A 2 -33.52 37.19 1.31
CA ASN A 2 -32.43 36.74 2.20
C ASN A 2 -32.62 35.32 2.80
N ASP A 3 -33.85 34.87 3.04
CA ASP A 3 -34.07 33.58 3.74
C ASP A 3 -33.77 32.36 2.88
N ILE A 4 -34.04 32.42 1.56
CA ILE A 4 -33.70 31.33 0.62
C ILE A 4 -32.17 31.19 0.50
N ALA A 5 -31.46 32.32 0.38
CA ALA A 5 -30.00 32.32 0.31
C ALA A 5 -29.36 31.82 1.63
N LYS A 6 -29.99 32.12 2.77
CA LYS A 6 -29.57 31.62 4.08
C LYS A 6 -29.80 30.10 4.21
N ALA A 7 -30.98 29.61 3.86
CA ALA A 7 -31.30 28.18 3.86
C ALA A 7 -30.37 27.37 2.93
N GLN A 8 -30.06 27.89 1.75
CA GLN A 8 -29.11 27.26 0.83
C GLN A 8 -27.69 27.16 1.43
N LYS A 9 -27.21 28.21 2.10
CA LYS A 9 -25.90 28.19 2.78
C LYS A 9 -25.87 27.18 3.93
N ASP A 10 -26.96 27.06 4.68
CA ASP A 10 -27.05 26.11 5.79
C ASP A 10 -27.08 24.66 5.28
N ILE A 11 -27.86 24.37 4.23
CA ILE A 11 -27.86 23.05 3.58
C ILE A 11 -26.46 22.70 3.06
N GLN A 12 -25.79 23.63 2.37
CA GLN A 12 -24.43 23.42 1.88
C GLN A 12 -23.45 23.13 3.02
N ARG A 13 -23.58 23.84 4.15
CA ARG A 13 -22.75 23.63 5.33
C ARG A 13 -22.97 22.23 5.91
N CYS A 14 -24.22 21.82 6.12
CA CYS A 14 -24.57 20.50 6.66
C CYS A 14 -24.05 19.37 5.75
N VAL A 15 -24.32 19.45 4.44
CA VAL A 15 -23.85 18.47 3.46
C VAL A 15 -22.32 18.39 3.45
N ARG A 16 -21.62 19.52 3.48
CA ARG A 16 -20.15 19.57 3.53
C ARG A 16 -19.60 18.91 4.79
N ASN A 17 -20.21 19.15 5.95
CA ASN A 17 -19.79 18.55 7.21
C ASN A 17 -19.98 17.03 7.19
N ALA A 18 -21.17 16.57 6.78
CA ALA A 18 -21.48 15.15 6.63
C ALA A 18 -20.50 14.47 5.66
N LEU A 19 -20.20 15.11 4.52
CA LEU A 19 -19.25 14.63 3.52
C LEU A 19 -17.82 14.52 4.08
N ASN A 20 -17.35 15.54 4.81
CA ASN A 20 -16.02 15.54 5.43
C ASN A 20 -15.86 14.50 6.56
N ARG A 21 -16.93 14.22 7.32
CA ARG A 21 -16.94 13.13 8.29
C ARG A 21 -16.96 11.77 7.59
N SER A 22 -17.78 11.65 6.55
CA SER A 22 -17.93 10.42 5.76
C SER A 22 -16.64 10.01 5.10
N ILE A 23 -15.94 10.92 4.41
CA ILE A 23 -14.66 10.60 3.76
C ILE A 23 -13.61 10.10 4.76
N THR A 24 -13.60 10.64 5.98
CA THR A 24 -12.67 10.21 7.03
C THR A 24 -12.97 8.78 7.48
N LYS A 25 -14.26 8.40 7.55
CA LYS A 25 -14.71 7.03 7.89
C LYS A 25 -14.51 6.06 6.73
N VAL A 26 -14.86 6.44 5.50
CA VAL A 26 -14.59 5.68 4.27
C VAL A 26 -13.09 5.42 4.14
N ALA A 27 -12.22 6.38 4.44
CA ALA A 27 -10.77 6.16 4.43
C ALA A 27 -10.29 5.19 5.53
N LYS A 28 -11.03 5.00 6.62
CA LYS A 28 -10.74 3.94 7.61
C LYS A 28 -11.13 2.57 7.02
N GLU A 29 -12.32 2.46 6.42
CA GLU A 29 -12.79 1.23 5.80
C GLU A 29 -11.96 0.81 4.59
N GLN A 30 -11.56 1.73 3.73
CA GLN A 30 -10.63 1.47 2.64
C GLN A 30 -9.33 0.84 3.15
N ARG A 31 -8.78 1.35 4.26
CA ARG A 31 -7.55 0.79 4.84
C ARG A 31 -7.78 -0.62 5.36
N ARG A 32 -8.93 -0.90 5.95
CA ARG A 32 -9.32 -2.23 6.43
C ARG A 32 -9.46 -3.22 5.26
N LEU A 33 -10.21 -2.85 4.21
CA LEU A 33 -10.38 -3.68 3.01
C LEU A 33 -9.05 -3.96 2.30
N VAL A 34 -8.14 -2.99 2.24
CA VAL A 34 -6.80 -3.20 1.67
C VAL A 34 -5.98 -4.15 2.54
N GLN A 35 -6.16 -4.15 3.86
CA GLN A 35 -5.43 -5.06 4.76
C GLN A 35 -5.83 -6.52 4.65
N GLU A 36 -7.02 -6.82 4.13
CA GLU A 36 -7.46 -8.18 3.83
C GLU A 36 -6.51 -8.85 2.82
N ASP A 37 -6.00 -8.08 1.86
CA ASP A 37 -5.13 -8.60 0.81
C ASP A 37 -3.64 -8.29 1.05
N LEU A 38 -3.35 -7.18 1.75
CA LEU A 38 -2.00 -6.67 1.97
C LEU A 38 -1.71 -6.45 3.46
N ASN A 39 -0.80 -7.22 4.02
CA ASN A 39 -0.31 -7.12 5.40
C ASN A 39 0.62 -5.90 5.60
N LEU A 40 0.07 -4.71 5.39
CA LEU A 40 0.70 -3.41 5.58
C LEU A 40 0.10 -2.73 6.82
N SER A 41 0.89 -1.90 7.50
CA SER A 41 0.37 -1.11 8.62
C SER A 41 -0.59 -0.02 8.15
N HIS A 42 -1.59 0.33 8.97
CA HIS A 42 -2.50 1.44 8.67
C HIS A 42 -1.77 2.75 8.38
N LYS A 43 -0.64 3.01 9.06
CA LYS A 43 0.21 4.21 8.83
C LYS A 43 0.73 4.24 7.40
N LYS A 44 1.16 3.09 6.88
CA LYS A 44 1.70 2.98 5.51
C LYS A 44 0.62 3.11 4.45
N ILE A 45 -0.53 2.45 4.64
CA ILE A 45 -1.66 2.58 3.71
C ILE A 45 -2.15 4.03 3.70
N ARG A 46 -2.24 4.68 4.86
CA ARG A 46 -2.57 6.11 4.97
C ARG A 46 -1.58 6.99 4.19
N ALA A 47 -0.30 6.69 4.20
CA ALA A 47 0.67 7.46 3.41
C ALA A 47 0.49 7.27 1.89
N LEU A 48 0.00 6.11 1.47
CA LEU A 48 -0.30 5.79 0.07
C LEU A 48 -1.68 6.30 -0.39
N THR A 49 -2.54 6.70 0.55
CA THR A 49 -3.87 7.25 0.29
C THR A 49 -3.96 8.70 0.77
N LYS A 50 -4.09 9.66 -0.14
CA LYS A 50 -4.32 11.07 0.22
C LYS A 50 -5.81 11.36 0.30
N ILE A 51 -6.22 12.03 1.38
CA ILE A 51 -7.61 12.46 1.59
C ILE A 51 -7.68 13.96 1.34
N THR A 52 -8.56 14.38 0.46
CA THR A 52 -8.85 15.80 0.21
C THR A 52 -10.22 16.13 0.77
N ARG A 53 -10.28 17.04 1.74
CA ARG A 53 -11.53 17.55 2.33
C ARG A 53 -12.20 18.56 1.40
N ALA A 54 -13.53 18.63 1.47
CA ALA A 54 -14.31 19.66 0.82
C ALA A 54 -14.05 21.02 1.51
N LYS A 55 -13.60 22.01 0.73
CA LYS A 55 -13.42 23.41 1.16
C LYS A 55 -14.61 24.25 0.69
N ASP A 56 -14.59 24.57 -0.60
CA ASP A 56 -15.53 25.50 -1.26
C ASP A 56 -16.44 24.81 -2.29
N LYS A 57 -16.12 23.56 -2.63
CA LYS A 57 -16.94 22.68 -3.46
C LYS A 57 -17.36 21.49 -2.62
N LEU A 58 -18.60 21.01 -2.79
CA LEU A 58 -19.15 19.83 -2.08
C LEU A 58 -18.52 18.50 -2.55
N GLU A 59 -17.32 18.56 -3.13
CA GLU A 59 -16.59 17.41 -3.65
C GLU A 59 -15.42 17.06 -2.73
N SER A 60 -15.29 15.78 -2.41
CA SER A 60 -14.15 15.24 -1.68
C SER A 60 -13.66 13.98 -2.38
N SER A 61 -12.37 13.66 -2.22
CA SER A 61 -11.79 12.49 -2.88
C SER A 61 -10.71 11.83 -2.04
N ILE A 62 -10.63 10.51 -2.18
CA ILE A 62 -9.51 9.72 -1.67
C ILE A 62 -8.69 9.26 -2.88
N LYS A 63 -7.45 9.74 -2.98
CA LYS A 63 -6.54 9.42 -4.08
C LYS A 63 -5.51 8.39 -3.62
N SER A 64 -5.33 7.32 -4.38
CA SER A 64 -4.30 6.31 -4.13
C SER A 64 -3.05 6.55 -4.97
N SER A 65 -1.88 6.24 -4.42
CA SER A 65 -0.61 6.26 -5.14
C SER A 65 -0.57 5.21 -6.25
N THR A 66 0.05 5.54 -7.39
CA THR A 66 0.32 4.63 -8.51
C THR A 66 1.62 3.84 -8.36
N THR A 67 2.27 3.92 -7.19
CA THR A 67 3.55 3.24 -6.95
C THR A 67 3.38 1.74 -6.80
N LYS A 68 4.36 0.98 -7.33
CA LYS A 68 4.49 -0.46 -7.10
C LYS A 68 5.16 -0.70 -5.76
N LEU A 69 4.60 -1.59 -4.94
CA LEU A 69 5.18 -1.92 -3.65
C LEU A 69 6.20 -3.04 -3.81
N SER A 70 7.43 -2.80 -3.39
CA SER A 70 8.41 -3.89 -3.25
C SER A 70 7.93 -4.92 -2.21
N ILE A 71 8.29 -6.19 -2.42
CA ILE A 71 8.09 -7.26 -1.44
C ILE A 71 8.73 -6.96 -0.07
N ASN A 72 9.69 -6.04 -0.03
CA ASN A 72 10.32 -5.55 1.20
C ASN A 72 9.37 -4.81 2.13
N ASN A 73 8.21 -4.39 1.62
CA ASN A 73 7.20 -3.72 2.41
C ASN A 73 6.37 -4.70 3.28
N PHE A 74 6.54 -6.01 3.08
CA PHE A 74 5.82 -7.07 3.77
C PHE A 74 6.70 -7.76 4.81
N LYS A 75 6.06 -8.38 5.82
CA LYS A 75 6.78 -9.19 6.80
C LYS A 75 7.40 -10.41 6.12
N ARG A 76 8.66 -10.70 6.44
CA ARG A 76 9.46 -11.71 5.77
C ARG A 76 10.34 -12.46 6.74
N LYS A 77 10.64 -13.72 6.43
CA LYS A 77 11.51 -14.60 7.20
C LYS A 77 12.43 -15.33 6.22
N ALA A 78 13.74 -15.18 6.40
CA ALA A 78 14.72 -15.93 5.63
C ALA A 78 14.84 -17.36 6.17
N THR A 79 15.04 -18.30 5.26
CA THR A 79 15.33 -19.71 5.53
C THR A 79 16.56 -20.11 4.70
N ARG A 80 17.11 -21.30 4.93
CA ARG A 80 18.26 -21.80 4.14
C ARG A 80 17.95 -21.93 2.65
N ALA A 81 16.70 -22.24 2.31
CA ALA A 81 16.26 -22.53 0.93
C ALA A 81 15.59 -21.34 0.22
N GLY A 82 15.23 -20.27 0.93
CA GLY A 82 14.43 -19.19 0.37
C GLY A 82 13.92 -18.16 1.39
N VAL A 83 12.99 -17.31 0.97
CA VAL A 83 12.35 -16.31 1.85
C VAL A 83 10.85 -16.56 1.88
N GLN A 84 10.30 -16.71 3.10
CA GLN A 84 8.86 -16.71 3.33
C GLN A 84 8.38 -15.28 3.54
N VAL A 85 7.29 -14.89 2.87
CA VAL A 85 6.71 -13.55 2.93
C VAL A 85 5.24 -13.63 3.28
N ARG A 86 4.83 -12.88 4.30
CA ARG A 86 3.44 -12.77 4.74
C ARG A 86 2.77 -11.63 3.99
N VAL A 87 2.02 -11.97 2.95
CA VAL A 87 1.34 -11.00 2.08
C VAL A 87 -0.01 -10.56 2.62
N ALA A 88 -0.72 -11.41 3.36
CA ALA A 88 -1.95 -11.07 4.09
C ALA A 88 -1.95 -11.69 5.49
N LYS A 89 -3.02 -11.53 6.28
CA LYS A 89 -3.10 -12.14 7.62
C LYS A 89 -2.89 -13.66 7.56
N ASP A 90 -3.56 -14.33 6.62
CA ASP A 90 -3.58 -15.79 6.53
C ASP A 90 -2.93 -16.32 5.24
N LYS A 91 -2.25 -15.44 4.49
CA LYS A 91 -1.57 -15.78 3.24
C LYS A 91 -0.08 -15.57 3.37
N ASN A 92 0.66 -16.67 3.34
CA ASN A 92 2.12 -16.70 3.27
C ASN A 92 2.55 -17.27 1.93
N LEU A 93 3.56 -16.65 1.32
CA LEU A 93 4.16 -17.11 0.07
C LEU A 93 5.62 -17.45 0.32
N PHE A 94 6.11 -18.55 -0.27
CA PHE A 94 7.49 -18.96 -0.14
C PHE A 94 8.23 -18.80 -1.47
N PHE A 95 9.22 -17.92 -1.48
CA PHE A 95 10.06 -17.67 -2.65
C PHE A 95 11.34 -18.50 -2.54
N LYS A 96 11.35 -19.65 -3.23
CA LYS A 96 12.51 -20.56 -3.29
C LYS A 96 13.68 -19.87 -3.98
N GLY A 97 14.89 -20.00 -3.42
CA GLY A 97 16.10 -19.36 -3.95
C GLY A 97 16.18 -17.84 -3.75
N ALA A 98 15.12 -17.21 -3.22
CA ALA A 98 15.19 -15.82 -2.79
C ALA A 98 16.05 -15.70 -1.53
N PHE A 99 16.71 -14.56 -1.37
CA PHE A 99 17.54 -14.26 -0.22
C PHE A 99 17.43 -12.80 0.16
N ILE A 100 17.82 -12.48 1.40
CA ILE A 100 17.87 -11.10 1.86
C ILE A 100 19.28 -10.55 1.64
N ALA A 101 19.40 -9.65 0.66
CA ALA A 101 20.60 -8.88 0.40
C ALA A 101 20.66 -7.65 1.33
N VAL A 102 21.86 -7.18 1.65
CA VAL A 102 22.08 -5.98 2.47
C VAL A 102 22.71 -4.88 1.64
N ARG A 103 22.54 -3.62 2.04
CA ARG A 103 23.16 -2.50 1.32
C ARG A 103 24.67 -2.55 1.47
N ARG A 104 25.37 -1.90 0.54
CA ARG A 104 26.83 -1.75 0.61
C ARG A 104 27.23 -1.12 1.94
N GLY A 105 28.20 -1.74 2.63
CA GLY A 105 28.68 -1.29 3.93
C GLY A 105 27.86 -1.76 5.13
N GLN A 106 26.72 -2.44 4.92
CA GLN A 106 25.93 -3.04 5.99
C GLN A 106 26.36 -4.47 6.29
N LYS A 107 26.21 -4.88 7.54
CA LYS A 107 26.64 -6.20 8.02
C LYS A 107 25.54 -7.23 7.80
N LYS A 108 25.92 -8.51 7.76
CA LYS A 108 24.96 -9.63 7.69
C LYS A 108 24.07 -9.73 8.95
N SER A 109 24.48 -9.16 10.08
CA SER A 109 23.60 -9.00 11.25
C SER A 109 22.35 -8.18 10.92
N ASP A 110 22.41 -7.31 9.91
CA ASP A 110 21.32 -6.42 9.50
C ASP A 110 20.34 -7.09 8.54
N VAL A 111 20.38 -8.42 8.39
CA VAL A 111 19.50 -9.20 7.50
C VAL A 111 18.01 -8.94 7.75
N LYS A 112 17.61 -8.47 8.94
CA LYS A 112 16.21 -8.03 9.18
C LYS A 112 15.82 -6.82 8.29
N ASN A 113 16.76 -5.93 8.01
CA ASN A 113 16.59 -4.67 7.27
C ASN A 113 17.00 -4.72 5.80
N GLY A 114 17.40 -5.88 5.29
CA GLY A 114 17.85 -6.03 3.90
C GLY A 114 16.73 -5.88 2.85
N PHE A 115 17.04 -6.21 1.60
CA PHE A 115 16.09 -6.27 0.51
C PHE A 115 16.06 -7.69 -0.07
N VAL A 116 14.87 -8.20 -0.33
CA VAL A 116 14.65 -9.51 -0.92
C VAL A 116 14.98 -9.44 -2.40
N MET A 117 15.81 -10.38 -2.83
CA MET A 117 16.16 -10.59 -4.22
C MET A 117 16.09 -12.07 -4.56
N THR A 118 15.93 -12.36 -5.84
CA THR A 118 16.02 -13.71 -6.39
C THR A 118 16.94 -13.73 -7.60
N ARG A 119 17.62 -14.87 -7.80
CA ARG A 119 18.39 -15.15 -9.02
C ARG A 119 17.52 -15.70 -10.14
N SER A 120 16.38 -16.30 -9.81
CA SER A 120 15.45 -16.91 -10.76
C SER A 120 14.07 -16.25 -10.67
N ILE A 121 13.43 -16.08 -11.83
CA ILE A 121 12.07 -15.55 -11.98
C ILE A 121 11.01 -16.66 -11.76
N SER A 122 11.44 -17.93 -11.63
CA SER A 122 10.53 -19.05 -11.37
C SER A 122 9.77 -18.87 -10.06
N GLY A 123 8.43 -18.83 -10.11
CA GLY A 123 7.58 -18.75 -8.92
C GLY A 123 7.16 -17.34 -8.50
N ASN A 124 6.83 -16.47 -9.45
CA ASN A 124 6.53 -15.06 -9.17
C ASN A 124 5.25 -14.80 -8.36
N HIS A 125 4.37 -15.77 -8.07
CA HIS A 125 3.19 -15.64 -7.19
C HIS A 125 2.37 -14.32 -7.34
N GLY A 126 2.26 -13.78 -8.56
CA GLY A 126 1.58 -12.50 -8.85
C GLY A 126 2.39 -11.23 -8.57
N PHE A 127 3.65 -11.35 -8.18
CA PHE A 127 4.64 -10.27 -8.16
C PHE A 127 5.28 -10.12 -9.54
N GLU A 128 5.47 -8.89 -9.96
CA GLU A 128 6.27 -8.50 -11.10
C GLU A 128 7.75 -8.46 -10.72
N THR A 129 8.62 -8.73 -11.68
CA THR A 129 10.07 -8.66 -11.51
C THR A 129 10.65 -7.45 -12.19
N SER A 130 11.63 -6.80 -11.55
CA SER A 130 12.52 -5.84 -12.21
C SER A 130 13.97 -6.24 -12.01
N ALA A 131 14.71 -6.35 -13.11
CA ALA A 131 16.13 -6.68 -13.10
C ALA A 131 16.95 -5.60 -12.38
N ALA A 132 18.03 -6.02 -11.74
CA ALA A 132 19.02 -5.17 -11.11
C ALA A 132 20.36 -5.88 -11.01
N ASN A 133 21.44 -5.15 -11.27
CA ASN A 133 22.79 -5.67 -11.07
C ASN A 133 23.22 -5.37 -9.63
N VAL A 134 23.72 -6.40 -8.95
CA VAL A 134 24.30 -6.25 -7.61
C VAL A 134 25.74 -6.71 -7.62
N ALA A 135 26.62 -5.83 -7.18
CA ALA A 135 28.03 -6.13 -7.01
C ALA A 135 28.30 -6.84 -5.69
N SER A 136 29.24 -7.78 -5.70
CA SER A 136 29.76 -8.44 -4.49
C SER A 136 30.33 -7.42 -3.48
N TYR A 137 30.29 -7.78 -2.19
CA TYR A 137 30.78 -6.96 -1.07
C TYR A 137 32.19 -6.39 -1.30
N LYS A 138 32.39 -5.11 -0.93
CA LYS A 138 33.70 -4.43 -1.00
C LYS A 138 34.62 -5.02 0.08
N GLY A 139 35.61 -5.81 -0.31
CA GLY A 139 36.58 -6.43 0.61
C GLY A 139 36.96 -7.89 0.32
N ARG A 140 36.48 -8.50 -0.77
CA ARG A 140 37.04 -9.76 -1.27
C ARG A 140 38.31 -9.49 -2.06
N LYS A 141 39.30 -10.40 -1.94
CA LYS A 141 40.55 -10.38 -2.71
C LYS A 141 40.33 -10.59 -4.22
N GLU A 142 39.21 -11.20 -4.60
CA GLU A 142 38.83 -11.45 -6.00
C GLU A 142 38.18 -10.24 -6.67
N ALA A 143 38.30 -10.16 -8.00
CA ALA A 143 37.63 -9.15 -8.83
C ALA A 143 36.11 -9.13 -8.56
N ARG A 144 35.53 -7.92 -8.52
CA ARG A 144 34.10 -7.74 -8.26
C ARG A 144 33.27 -8.46 -9.32
N ARG A 145 32.49 -9.45 -8.89
CA ARG A 145 31.49 -10.09 -9.75
C ARG A 145 30.17 -9.35 -9.57
N GLU A 146 29.66 -8.80 -10.67
CA GLU A 146 28.28 -8.36 -10.75
C GLU A 146 27.39 -9.57 -11.05
N SER A 147 26.24 -9.65 -10.39
CA SER A 147 25.25 -10.68 -10.68
C SER A 147 23.93 -10.01 -11.01
N GLY A 148 23.33 -10.40 -12.14
CA GLY A 148 21.96 -10.05 -12.46
C GLY A 148 21.02 -10.70 -11.45
N LEU A 149 20.28 -9.87 -10.73
CA LEU A 149 19.29 -10.26 -9.74
C LEU A 149 17.95 -9.60 -10.05
N PHE A 150 16.87 -10.13 -9.50
CA PHE A 150 15.53 -9.58 -9.69
C PHE A 150 14.94 -9.11 -8.36
N TYR A 151 14.35 -7.92 -8.40
CA TYR A 151 13.47 -7.42 -7.36
C TYR A 151 12.03 -7.83 -7.63
N LEU A 152 11.32 -8.26 -6.58
CA LEU A 152 9.90 -8.56 -6.64
C LEU A 152 9.07 -7.35 -6.21
N LYS A 153 8.09 -6.97 -7.03
CA LYS A 153 7.18 -5.84 -6.86
C LYS A 153 5.74 -6.25 -7.09
N THR A 154 4.80 -5.65 -6.38
CA THR A 154 3.37 -5.86 -6.64
C THR A 154 2.92 -5.09 -7.88
N LYS A 155 1.68 -5.34 -8.32
CA LYS A 155 0.93 -4.39 -9.15
C LYS A 155 0.88 -3.00 -8.48
N PRO A 156 0.66 -1.91 -9.25
CA PRO A 156 0.45 -0.57 -8.71
C PRO A 156 -0.59 -0.57 -7.57
N PHE A 157 -0.28 0.15 -6.48
CA PHE A 157 -1.16 0.22 -5.32
C PHE A 157 -2.57 0.74 -5.69
N SER A 158 -2.65 1.68 -6.63
CA SER A 158 -3.92 2.16 -7.18
C SER A 158 -4.78 1.06 -7.78
N GLN A 159 -4.20 0.11 -8.52
CA GLN A 159 -4.94 -1.02 -9.09
C GLN A 159 -5.48 -1.96 -8.01
N ILE A 160 -4.71 -2.16 -6.93
CA ILE A 160 -5.14 -2.97 -5.79
C ILE A 160 -6.27 -2.26 -5.02
N VAL A 161 -6.21 -0.94 -4.87
CA VAL A 161 -7.31 -0.17 -4.28
C VAL A 161 -8.55 -0.20 -5.16
N LEU A 162 -8.38 -0.07 -6.48
CA LEU A 162 -9.49 -0.08 -7.44
C LEU A 162 -10.30 -1.37 -7.38
N SER A 163 -9.67 -2.52 -7.14
CA SER A 163 -10.40 -3.79 -6.98
C SER A 163 -11.30 -3.83 -5.75
N LYS A 164 -11.07 -2.95 -4.75
CA LYS A 164 -11.89 -2.81 -3.55
C LYS A 164 -12.96 -1.73 -3.67
N THR A 165 -12.92 -0.90 -4.71
CA THR A 165 -13.86 0.22 -4.90
C THR A 165 -15.33 -0.20 -4.90
N PRO A 166 -15.76 -1.30 -5.55
CA PRO A 166 -17.17 -1.68 -5.54
C PRO A 166 -17.71 -1.93 -4.12
N ARG A 167 -16.94 -2.65 -3.30
CA ARG A 167 -17.31 -2.91 -1.90
C ARG A 167 -17.27 -1.63 -1.06
N LEU A 168 -16.26 -0.79 -1.29
CA LEU A 168 -16.13 0.48 -0.58
C LEU A 168 -17.27 1.45 -0.92
N ALA A 169 -17.78 1.45 -2.16
CA ALA A 169 -18.87 2.31 -2.60
C ALA A 169 -20.19 2.00 -1.88
N GLN A 170 -20.50 0.70 -1.70
CA GLN A 170 -21.66 0.26 -0.91
C GLN A 170 -21.59 0.81 0.52
N ILE A 171 -20.44 0.61 1.18
CA ILE A 171 -20.20 1.08 2.55
C ILE A 171 -20.22 2.62 2.63
N ALA A 172 -19.72 3.31 1.59
CA ALA A 172 -19.65 4.77 1.57
C ALA A 172 -21.04 5.42 1.57
N SER A 173 -22.01 4.85 0.84
CA SER A 173 -23.39 5.34 0.83
C SER A 173 -24.02 5.21 2.22
N GLU A 174 -23.88 4.06 2.87
CA GLU A 174 -24.39 3.82 4.23
C GLU A 174 -23.78 4.79 5.25
N ILE A 175 -22.46 4.98 5.18
CA ILE A 175 -21.74 5.95 6.04
C ILE A 175 -22.28 7.35 5.81
N PHE A 176 -22.44 7.77 4.55
CA PHE A 176 -22.87 9.13 4.23
C PHE A 176 -24.29 9.41 4.73
N SER A 177 -25.25 8.53 4.44
CA SER A 177 -26.62 8.68 4.92
C SER A 177 -26.68 8.79 6.45
N LYS A 178 -25.88 7.97 7.16
CA LYS A 178 -25.78 8.02 8.62
C LYS A 178 -25.16 9.32 9.14
N GLU A 179 -24.16 9.87 8.46
CA GLU A 179 -23.57 11.16 8.88
C GLU A 179 -24.46 12.35 8.53
N LEU A 180 -25.21 12.27 7.43
CA LEU A 180 -26.15 13.31 7.03
C LEU A 180 -27.34 13.40 7.99
N SER A 181 -27.84 12.27 8.49
CA SER A 181 -28.93 12.22 9.49
C SER A 181 -28.61 12.87 10.84
N LYS A 182 -27.38 13.32 11.06
CA LYS A 182 -26.92 13.96 12.31
C LYS A 182 -26.77 15.47 12.20
N GLU A 183 -26.88 16.01 10.99
CA GLU A 183 -26.87 17.45 10.73
C GLU A 183 -28.31 17.97 10.70
#